data_AF-A0A924S2B0-F1
#
_entry.id   AF-A0A924S2B0-F1
#
_cell.length_a   1.000
_cell.length_b   1.000
_cell.length_c   1.000
_cell.angle_alpha   90.00
_cell.angle_beta   90.00
_cell.angle_gamma   90.00
#
_symmetry.space_group_name_H-M   'P 1'
#
loop_
_entity.id
_entity.type
_entity.pdbx_description
1 polymer ?
#
loop_
_entity_poly.entity_id
_entity_poly.type
_entity_poly.pdbx_seq_one_letter_code
_entity_poly.pdbx_strand_id
1 'polypeptide(L)'
;MNFWPRRRAARWGLASALSLGGLVAVLLATLCVTSGCSSIGYLGQSASGHLRLLAAARPVKDAIADPATPEALRKRLGLTQRMREFAVTELHEPDNGSYRSYADLKRSAAVWNVVAAPELALQLAPWCFPIVGCVGYRGYYDRAGADAAAQPLKAQGHEVEVYAVPANSTLGWTNWIGGDPLLNTFVQWP
;
A
#
# COMPACT_ATOMS: atom_id res chain seq x y z
N MET A 1 55.30 46.42 29.58
CA MET A 1 55.46 46.50 28.11
C MET A 1 54.70 45.35 27.47
N ASN A 2 53.95 45.68 26.42
CA ASN A 2 53.27 44.84 25.40
C ASN A 2 52.02 44.06 25.85
N PHE A 3 50.79 44.52 25.59
CA PHE A 3 50.03 44.82 24.36
C PHE A 3 49.20 43.64 23.79
N TRP A 4 47.88 43.88 23.80
CA TRP A 4 46.79 43.42 22.91
C TRP A 4 45.86 42.25 23.36
N PRO A 5 44.53 42.52 23.48
CA PRO A 5 43.48 41.53 23.82
C PRO A 5 42.97 40.71 22.61
N ARG A 6 42.70 39.41 22.80
CA ARG A 6 41.98 38.60 21.80
C ARG A 6 40.57 38.24 22.26
N ARG A 7 39.64 39.08 21.76
CA ARG A 7 38.35 38.78 21.11
C ARG A 7 37.40 37.76 21.76
N ARG A 8 36.21 38.26 22.12
CA ARG A 8 34.97 37.50 22.27
C ARG A 8 34.63 36.79 20.95
N ALA A 9 34.38 35.49 21.00
CA ALA A 9 33.69 34.73 19.96
C ALA A 9 32.73 33.77 20.69
N ALA A 10 31.45 34.16 20.80
CA ALA A 10 30.37 33.72 19.90
C ALA A 10 29.64 32.51 20.49
N ARG A 11 28.62 32.84 21.30
CA ARG A 11 27.56 31.95 21.78
C ARG A 11 26.69 31.50 20.60
N TRP A 12 27.11 30.50 19.83
CA TRP A 12 26.28 29.95 18.74
C TRP A 12 26.46 28.44 18.69
N GLY A 13 25.53 27.70 19.28
CA GLY A 13 25.55 26.25 19.24
C GLY A 13 24.55 25.58 20.16
N LEU A 14 23.28 26.01 20.17
CA LEU A 14 22.23 25.33 20.93
C LEU A 14 20.92 25.10 20.16
N ALA A 15 20.91 25.20 18.83
CA ALA A 15 19.66 25.02 18.08
C ALA A 15 19.84 24.20 16.80
N SER A 16 20.32 22.96 16.91
CA SER A 16 20.22 21.97 15.81
C SER A 16 20.27 20.54 16.35
N ALA A 17 19.45 20.24 17.35
CA ALA A 17 19.21 18.87 17.80
C ALA A 17 17.71 18.57 17.77
N LEU A 18 17.06 18.88 16.64
CA LEU A 18 15.87 18.11 16.27
C LEU A 18 16.39 16.75 15.84
N SER A 19 16.52 15.85 16.81
CA SER A 19 16.76 14.44 16.53
C SER A 19 15.72 13.97 15.52
N LEU A 20 16.09 13.03 14.65
CA LEU A 20 15.15 12.42 13.69
C LEU A 20 13.84 12.00 14.40
N GLY A 21 13.95 11.53 15.65
CA GLY A 21 12.81 11.19 16.51
C GLY A 21 11.93 12.38 16.90
N GLY A 22 12.49 13.56 17.18
CA GLY A 22 11.72 14.76 17.47
C GLY A 22 10.96 15.29 16.25
N LEU A 23 11.59 15.23 15.07
CA LEU A 23 10.93 15.56 13.81
C LEU A 23 9.79 14.59 13.46
N VAL A 24 10.02 13.28 13.65
CA VAL A 24 8.98 12.25 13.48
C VAL A 24 7.83 12.44 14.47
N ALA A 25 8.11 12.76 15.73
CA ALA A 25 7.09 13.01 16.74
C ALA A 25 6.22 14.24 16.43
N VAL A 26 6.83 15.34 15.98
CA VAL A 26 6.10 16.55 15.57
C VAL A 26 5.26 16.28 14.32
N LEU A 27 5.78 15.54 13.33
CA LEU A 27 5.02 15.13 12.15
C LEU A 27 3.83 14.24 12.50
N LEU A 28 4.03 13.24 13.36
CA LEU A 28 2.96 12.36 13.84
C LEU A 28 1.90 13.13 14.64
N ALA A 29 2.30 14.05 15.51
CA ALA A 29 1.38 14.89 16.27
C ALA A 29 0.57 15.82 15.36
N THR A 30 1.22 16.42 14.35
CA THR A 30 0.56 17.30 13.37
C THR A 30 -0.43 16.51 12.51
N LEU A 31 -0.08 15.29 12.09
CA LEU A 31 -1.02 14.38 11.43
C LEU A 31 -2.20 14.03 12.34
N CYS A 32 -1.95 13.74 13.61
CA CYS A 32 -2.99 13.35 14.58
C CYS A 32 -4.02 14.48 14.79
N VAL A 33 -3.54 15.72 14.91
CA VAL A 33 -4.39 16.92 15.11
C VAL A 33 -5.16 17.30 13.85
N THR A 34 -4.60 17.09 12.65
CA THR A 34 -5.22 17.53 11.39
C THR A 34 -6.07 16.46 10.69
N SER A 35 -5.86 15.18 10.97
CA SER A 35 -6.54 14.07 10.26
C SER A 35 -7.23 13.05 11.16
N GLY A 36 -7.21 13.24 12.48
CA GLY A 36 -7.81 12.36 13.48
C GLY A 36 -7.05 11.04 13.68
N CYS A 37 -7.13 10.46 14.88
CA CYS A 37 -6.44 9.21 15.23
C CYS A 37 -6.82 8.02 14.30
N SER A 38 -7.99 8.05 13.67
CA SER A 38 -8.45 7.02 12.73
C SER A 38 -7.59 6.96 11.46
N SER A 39 -6.96 8.07 11.06
CA SER A 39 -6.07 8.11 9.90
C SER A 39 -4.75 7.38 10.16
N ILE A 40 -4.22 7.48 11.38
CA ILE A 40 -3.00 6.76 11.78
C ILE A 40 -3.24 5.24 11.78
N GLY A 41 -4.35 4.79 12.37
CA GLY A 41 -4.71 3.37 12.38
C GLY A 41 -4.87 2.80 10.97
N TYR A 42 -5.46 3.57 10.06
CA TYR A 42 -5.58 3.17 8.67
C TYR A 42 -4.25 3.10 7.92
N LEU A 43 -3.38 4.09 8.08
CA LEU A 43 -2.06 4.06 7.44
C LEU A 43 -1.22 2.88 7.99
N GLY A 44 -1.32 2.60 9.29
CA GLY A 44 -0.71 1.44 9.92
C GLY A 44 -1.18 0.12 9.34
N GLN A 45 -2.50 -0.09 9.19
CA GLN A 45 -3.01 -1.33 8.58
C GLN A 45 -2.64 -1.44 7.10
N SER A 46 -2.65 -0.33 6.35
CA SER A 46 -2.26 -0.32 4.93
C SER A 46 -0.80 -0.70 4.75
N ALA A 47 0.11 -0.12 5.53
CA ALA A 47 1.53 -0.43 5.46
C ALA A 47 1.81 -1.88 5.90
N SER A 48 1.28 -2.29 7.04
CA SER A 48 1.47 -3.66 7.57
C SER A 48 0.90 -4.72 6.64
N GLY A 49 -0.31 -4.50 6.11
CA GLY A 49 -0.95 -5.40 5.17
C GLY A 49 -0.18 -5.53 3.86
N HIS A 50 0.31 -4.42 3.32
CA HIS A 50 1.13 -4.44 2.11
C HIS A 50 2.47 -5.15 2.33
N LEU A 51 3.15 -4.89 3.45
CA LEU A 51 4.39 -5.58 3.80
C LEU A 51 4.20 -7.09 3.96
N ARG A 52 3.09 -7.54 4.57
CA ARG A 52 2.76 -8.96 4.65
C ARG A 52 2.51 -9.59 3.29
N LEU A 53 1.86 -8.86 2.38
CA LEU A 53 1.67 -9.30 0.99
C LEU A 53 3.01 -9.49 0.29
N LEU A 54 3.92 -8.52 0.39
CA LEU A 54 5.25 -8.60 -0.20
C LEU A 54 6.11 -9.71 0.45
N ALA A 55 6.02 -9.89 1.77
CA ALA A 55 6.73 -10.94 2.49
C ALA A 55 6.28 -12.36 2.10
N ALA A 56 5.05 -12.51 1.59
CA ALA A 56 4.55 -13.78 1.04
C ALA A 56 5.00 -14.04 -0.41
N ALA A 57 5.60 -13.04 -1.08
CA ALA A 57 6.00 -13.15 -2.47
C ALA A 57 7.32 -13.91 -2.62
N ARG A 58 7.38 -14.80 -3.61
CA ARG A 58 8.59 -15.49 -4.06
C ARG A 58 8.73 -15.39 -5.59
N PRO A 59 9.93 -15.48 -6.17
CA PRO A 59 10.11 -15.42 -7.61
C PRO A 59 9.24 -16.45 -8.36
N VAL A 60 8.66 -16.06 -9.50
CA VAL A 60 7.81 -16.96 -10.30
C VAL A 60 8.58 -18.20 -10.75
N LYS A 61 9.86 -18.05 -11.11
CA LYS A 61 10.73 -19.18 -11.44
C LYS A 61 10.81 -20.23 -10.32
N ASP A 62 10.86 -19.80 -9.06
CA ASP A 62 10.98 -20.69 -7.91
C ASP A 62 9.65 -21.38 -7.66
N ALA A 63 8.54 -20.64 -7.80
CA ALA A 63 7.20 -21.23 -7.76
C ALA A 63 6.97 -22.25 -8.89
N ILE A 64 7.51 -22.01 -10.09
CA ILE A 64 7.44 -22.95 -11.22
C ILE A 64 8.35 -24.15 -11.01
N ALA A 65 9.48 -24.03 -10.31
CA ALA A 65 10.40 -25.14 -10.05
C ALA A 65 9.90 -26.06 -8.92
N ASP A 66 9.19 -25.51 -7.95
CA ASP A 66 8.69 -26.20 -6.77
C ASP A 66 7.77 -27.40 -7.13
N PRO A 67 8.12 -28.65 -6.76
CA PRO A 67 7.29 -29.83 -7.01
C PRO A 67 5.91 -29.76 -6.34
N ALA A 68 5.77 -29.00 -5.25
CA ALA A 68 4.50 -28.84 -4.54
C ALA A 68 3.53 -27.88 -5.25
N THR A 69 3.99 -27.09 -6.24
CA THR A 69 3.12 -26.19 -7.01
C THR A 69 2.21 -26.98 -7.95
N PRO A 70 0.88 -26.84 -7.83
CA PRO A 70 -0.08 -27.51 -8.70
C PRO A 70 0.18 -27.23 -10.19
N GLU A 71 0.00 -28.25 -11.04
CA GLU A 71 0.30 -28.14 -12.47
C GLU A 71 -0.47 -26.99 -13.16
N ALA A 72 -1.74 -26.81 -12.81
CA ALA A 72 -2.57 -25.72 -13.34
C ALA A 72 -1.97 -24.34 -13.01
N LEU A 73 -1.51 -24.15 -11.77
CA LEU A 73 -0.86 -22.91 -11.34
C LEU A 73 0.47 -22.71 -12.08
N ARG A 74 1.29 -23.77 -12.22
CA ARG A 74 2.56 -23.73 -12.96
C ARG A 74 2.36 -23.27 -14.41
N LYS A 75 1.34 -23.81 -15.09
CA LYS A 75 0.98 -23.42 -16.47
C LYS A 75 0.57 -21.96 -16.56
N ARG A 76 -0.28 -21.49 -15.63
CA ARG A 76 -0.72 -20.08 -15.59
C ARG A 76 0.44 -19.14 -15.30
N LEU A 77 1.29 -19.45 -14.31
CA LEU A 77 2.49 -18.66 -14.03
C LEU A 77 3.42 -18.59 -15.25
N GLY A 78 3.69 -19.72 -15.92
CA GLY A 78 4.47 -19.72 -17.15
C GLY A 78 3.84 -18.87 -18.27
N LEU A 79 2.51 -18.89 -18.41
CA LEU A 79 1.79 -18.04 -19.36
C LEU A 79 1.95 -16.55 -19.04
N THR A 80 1.80 -16.16 -17.78
CA THR A 80 1.96 -14.75 -17.37
C THR A 80 3.35 -14.22 -17.68
N GLN A 81 4.40 -15.03 -17.54
CA GLN A 81 5.76 -14.61 -17.89
C GLN A 81 5.91 -14.38 -19.40
N ARG A 82 5.32 -15.22 -20.24
CA ARG A 82 5.32 -15.00 -21.70
C ARG A 82 4.51 -13.76 -22.11
N MET A 83 3.36 -13.55 -21.49
CA MET A 83 2.55 -12.34 -21.72
C MET A 83 3.30 -11.08 -21.34
N ARG A 84 4.00 -11.10 -20.20
CA ARG A 84 4.84 -10.00 -19.75
C ARG A 84 6.00 -9.75 -20.71
N GLU A 85 6.70 -10.80 -21.14
CA GLU A 85 7.78 -10.68 -22.12
C GLU A 85 7.28 -10.00 -23.40
N PHE A 86 6.17 -10.49 -23.97
CA PHE A 86 5.53 -9.88 -25.13
C PHE A 86 5.15 -8.41 -24.90
N ALA A 87 4.59 -8.08 -23.73
CA ALA A 87 4.24 -6.70 -23.40
C ALA A 87 5.47 -5.79 -23.38
N VAL A 88 6.61 -6.27 -22.90
CA VAL A 88 7.86 -5.50 -22.87
C VAL A 88 8.50 -5.42 -24.26
N THR A 89 8.61 -6.52 -25.00
CA THR A 89 9.36 -6.57 -26.26
C THR A 89 8.57 -6.05 -27.45
N GLU A 90 7.27 -6.36 -27.53
CA GLU A 90 6.43 -6.02 -28.69
C GLU A 90 5.56 -4.79 -28.43
N LEU A 91 5.01 -4.67 -27.21
CA LEU A 91 4.14 -3.54 -26.85
C LEU A 91 4.91 -2.37 -26.21
N HIS A 92 6.22 -2.54 -25.97
CA HIS A 92 7.11 -1.51 -25.42
C HIS A 92 6.66 -1.01 -24.03
N GLU A 93 5.98 -1.85 -23.25
CA GLU A 93 5.65 -1.56 -21.86
C GLU A 93 6.93 -1.51 -21.00
N PRO A 94 6.97 -0.70 -19.93
CA PRO A 94 8.15 -0.59 -19.08
C PRO A 94 8.55 -1.93 -18.44
N ASP A 95 9.82 -2.33 -18.60
CA ASP A 95 10.37 -3.52 -17.96
C ASP A 95 10.62 -3.29 -16.45
N ASN A 96 9.57 -3.37 -15.64
CA ASN A 96 9.59 -3.09 -14.21
C ASN A 96 9.55 -4.34 -13.32
N GLY A 97 9.48 -4.17 -12.00
CA GLY A 97 9.46 -5.29 -11.04
C GLY A 97 8.16 -6.12 -11.06
N SER A 98 7.05 -5.52 -11.49
CA SER A 98 5.73 -6.14 -11.36
C SER A 98 5.59 -7.44 -12.15
N TYR A 99 4.82 -8.36 -11.57
CA TYR A 99 4.50 -9.68 -12.10
C TYR A 99 5.70 -10.64 -12.28
N ARG A 100 6.88 -10.32 -11.71
CA ARG A 100 8.05 -11.22 -11.68
C ARG A 100 8.03 -12.19 -10.50
N SER A 101 7.18 -11.94 -9.51
CA SER A 101 7.00 -12.74 -8.30
C SER A 101 5.55 -13.20 -8.15
N TYR A 102 5.35 -14.26 -7.37
CA TYR A 102 4.06 -14.83 -7.02
C TYR A 102 3.91 -14.88 -5.50
N ALA A 103 2.75 -14.44 -5.01
CA ALA A 103 2.39 -14.48 -3.59
C ALA A 103 1.12 -15.32 -3.40
N ASP A 104 1.23 -16.35 -2.55
CA ASP A 104 0.07 -17.09 -2.07
C ASP A 104 -0.36 -16.54 -0.71
N LEU A 105 -1.39 -15.70 -0.74
CA LEU A 105 -1.89 -14.99 0.43
C LEU A 105 -2.73 -15.87 1.36
N LYS A 106 -3.03 -17.12 0.97
CA LYS A 106 -3.89 -18.05 1.73
C LYS A 106 -5.26 -17.47 2.09
N ARG A 107 -5.78 -16.61 1.21
CA ARG A 107 -7.09 -15.95 1.32
C ARG A 107 -7.68 -15.70 -0.06
N SER A 108 -8.95 -15.31 -0.11
CA SER A 108 -9.72 -15.11 -1.34
C SER A 108 -9.68 -13.68 -1.90
N ALA A 109 -9.26 -12.69 -1.11
CA ALA A 109 -9.19 -11.29 -1.52
C ALA A 109 -7.81 -10.70 -1.21
N ALA A 110 -7.29 -9.86 -2.11
CA ALA A 110 -6.07 -9.11 -1.88
C ALA A 110 -6.32 -7.96 -0.90
N VAL A 111 -7.42 -7.24 -1.10
CA VAL A 111 -7.93 -6.16 -0.25
C VAL A 111 -9.46 -6.19 -0.25
N TRP A 112 -10.05 -5.59 0.79
CA TRP A 112 -11.49 -5.38 0.94
C TRP A 112 -11.77 -3.89 0.80
N ASN A 113 -12.55 -3.53 -0.22
CA ASN A 113 -12.93 -2.14 -0.44
C ASN A 113 -14.22 -1.85 0.30
N VAL A 114 -14.25 -0.70 0.97
CA VAL A 114 -15.46 -0.07 1.49
C VAL A 114 -15.84 1.05 0.54
N VAL A 115 -17.08 1.05 0.08
CA VAL A 115 -17.71 2.16 -0.65
C VAL A 115 -18.98 2.56 0.08
N ALA A 116 -19.33 3.84 0.03
CA ALA A 116 -20.53 4.35 0.67
C ALA A 116 -21.17 5.42 -0.21
N ALA A 117 -22.50 5.50 -0.24
CA ALA A 117 -23.26 6.54 -0.92
C ALA A 117 -24.49 6.92 -0.11
N PRO A 118 -25.01 8.16 -0.22
CA PRO A 118 -26.36 8.47 0.29
C PRO A 118 -27.43 7.59 -0.38
N GLU A 119 -28.49 7.22 0.35
CA GLU A 119 -29.54 6.26 -0.07
C GLU A 119 -30.19 6.54 -1.44
N LEU A 120 -30.20 7.80 -1.89
CA LEU A 120 -30.79 8.20 -3.17
C LEU A 120 -29.77 8.88 -4.09
N ALA A 121 -28.49 8.52 -3.97
CA ALA A 121 -27.41 9.09 -4.77
C ALA A 121 -26.49 8.01 -5.33
N LEU A 122 -26.07 8.19 -6.59
CA LEU A 122 -25.04 7.36 -7.22
C LEU A 122 -23.62 7.91 -7.00
N GLN A 123 -23.48 8.95 -6.17
CA GLN A 123 -22.20 9.57 -5.88
C GLN A 123 -21.62 8.97 -4.61
N LEU A 124 -20.45 8.33 -4.75
CA LEU A 124 -19.73 7.74 -3.63
C LEU A 124 -19.17 8.82 -2.71
N ALA A 125 -19.26 8.58 -1.40
CA ALA A 125 -18.60 9.35 -0.37
C ALA A 125 -17.09 9.31 -0.59
N PRO A 126 -16.40 10.46 -0.66
CA PRO A 126 -14.98 10.49 -0.92
C PRO A 126 -14.17 10.21 0.35
N TRP A 127 -13.06 9.51 0.17
CA TRP A 127 -11.95 9.46 1.13
C TRP A 127 -10.77 10.24 0.58
N CYS A 128 -10.39 11.31 1.28
CA CYS A 128 -9.34 12.21 0.83
C CYS A 128 -8.02 11.95 1.54
N PHE A 129 -6.95 11.87 0.74
CA PHE A 129 -5.58 11.69 1.20
C PHE A 129 -4.70 12.83 0.66
N PRO A 130 -3.72 13.33 1.45
CA PRO A 130 -2.92 14.49 1.05
C PRO A 130 -2.17 14.35 -0.28
N ILE A 131 -1.74 13.13 -0.62
CA ILE A 131 -0.92 12.85 -1.82
C ILE A 131 -1.78 12.30 -2.96
N VAL A 132 -2.70 11.39 -2.65
CA VAL A 132 -3.49 10.64 -3.65
C VAL A 132 -4.75 11.41 -4.09
N GLY A 133 -5.15 12.43 -3.33
CA GLY A 133 -6.42 13.13 -3.54
C GLY A 133 -7.60 12.35 -2.97
N CYS A 134 -8.79 12.60 -3.50
CA CYS A 134 -10.03 11.98 -3.04
C CYS A 134 -10.43 10.80 -3.92
N VAL A 135 -10.70 9.65 -3.31
CA VAL A 135 -11.12 8.42 -3.99
C VAL A 135 -12.47 7.96 -3.44
N GLY A 136 -13.30 7.36 -4.29
CA GLY A 136 -14.63 6.88 -3.93
C GLY A 136 -14.67 5.53 -3.22
N TYR A 137 -13.53 4.99 -2.80
CA TYR A 137 -13.43 3.76 -2.03
C TYR A 137 -12.27 3.82 -1.05
N ARG A 138 -12.30 2.95 -0.02
CA ARG A 138 -11.18 2.78 0.91
C ARG A 138 -10.85 1.31 1.09
N GLY A 139 -9.60 0.94 0.82
CA GLY A 139 -9.13 -0.45 0.85
C GLY A 139 -8.54 -0.87 2.20
N TYR A 140 -8.91 -2.06 2.65
CA TYR A 140 -8.43 -2.67 3.89
C TYR A 140 -7.83 -4.05 3.61
N TYR A 141 -6.70 -4.36 4.22
CA TYR A 141 -6.09 -5.68 4.06
C TYR A 141 -6.75 -6.76 4.93
N ASP A 142 -7.63 -6.36 5.84
CA ASP A 142 -8.40 -7.25 6.72
C ASP A 142 -9.90 -6.95 6.59
N ARG A 143 -10.72 -8.00 6.51
CA ARG A 143 -12.18 -7.85 6.33
C ARG A 143 -12.83 -7.25 7.57
N ALA A 144 -12.44 -7.67 8.77
CA ALA A 144 -13.03 -7.14 9.99
C ALA A 144 -12.76 -5.63 10.13
N GLY A 145 -11.56 -5.19 9.72
CA GLY A 145 -11.23 -3.76 9.58
C GLY A 145 -12.15 -3.01 8.61
N ALA A 146 -12.46 -3.60 7.45
CA ALA A 146 -13.40 -3.02 6.48
C ALA A 146 -14.83 -2.95 7.05
N ASP A 147 -15.30 -4.04 7.66
CA ASP A 147 -16.63 -4.13 8.25
C ASP A 147 -16.79 -3.12 9.41
N ALA A 148 -15.76 -2.96 10.24
CA ALA A 148 -15.74 -1.95 11.30
C ALA A 148 -15.77 -0.51 10.75
N ALA A 149 -15.08 -0.25 9.65
CA ALA A 149 -15.11 1.05 8.97
C ALA A 149 -16.45 1.35 8.31
N ALA A 150 -17.20 0.32 7.91
CA ALA A 150 -18.52 0.45 7.32
C ALA A 150 -19.61 0.84 8.34
N GLN A 151 -19.51 0.41 9.60
CA GLN A 151 -20.53 0.66 10.63
C GLN A 151 -20.87 2.15 10.85
N PRO A 152 -19.91 3.07 11.07
CA PRO A 152 -20.23 4.48 11.29
C PRO A 152 -20.88 5.13 10.07
N LEU A 153 -20.55 4.68 8.85
CA LEU A 153 -21.15 5.19 7.61
C LEU A 153 -22.61 4.75 7.49
N LYS A 154 -22.89 3.48 7.82
CA LYS A 154 -24.28 2.97 7.90
C LYS A 154 -25.09 3.74 8.95
N ALA A 155 -24.51 4.02 10.11
CA ALA A 155 -25.16 4.80 11.17
C ALA A 155 -25.46 6.26 10.76
N GLN A 156 -24.75 6.79 9.75
CA GLN A 156 -25.00 8.10 9.16
C GLN A 156 -26.06 8.08 8.05
N GLY A 157 -26.67 6.92 7.78
CA GLY A 157 -27.70 6.76 6.73
C GLY A 157 -27.14 6.55 5.34
N HIS A 158 -25.85 6.21 5.20
CA HIS A 158 -25.29 5.81 3.91
C HIS A 158 -25.62 4.34 3.59
N GLU A 159 -25.84 4.06 2.31
CA GLU A 159 -25.71 2.73 1.74
C GLU A 159 -24.23 2.39 1.64
N VAL A 160 -23.82 1.27 2.24
CA VAL A 160 -22.41 0.90 2.36
C VAL A 160 -22.21 -0.53 1.89
N GLU A 161 -21.27 -0.72 0.98
CA GLU A 161 -20.87 -2.03 0.48
C GLU A 161 -19.41 -2.32 0.84
N VAL A 162 -19.17 -3.56 1.28
CA VAL A 162 -17.84 -4.10 1.53
C VAL A 162 -17.63 -5.27 0.59
N TYR A 163 -16.71 -5.14 -0.36
CA TYR A 163 -16.49 -6.15 -1.39
C TYR A 163 -15.01 -6.54 -1.52
N ALA A 164 -14.81 -7.79 -1.97
CA ALA A 164 -13.49 -8.37 -2.17
C ALA A 164 -12.87 -7.87 -3.48
N VAL A 165 -11.61 -7.45 -3.44
CA VAL A 165 -10.81 -7.10 -4.61
C VAL A 165 -9.72 -8.15 -4.81
N PRO A 166 -9.64 -8.81 -5.97
CA PRO A 166 -8.71 -9.91 -6.21
C PRO A 166 -7.28 -9.44 -6.50
N ALA A 167 -7.11 -8.21 -6.99
CA ALA A 167 -5.82 -7.65 -7.39
C ALA A 167 -5.47 -6.44 -6.51
N ASN A 168 -4.18 -6.23 -6.28
CA ASN A 168 -3.67 -5.06 -5.60
C ASN A 168 -2.50 -4.50 -6.41
N SER A 169 -2.57 -3.23 -6.79
CA SER A 169 -1.49 -2.55 -7.49
C SER A 169 -1.09 -1.28 -6.75
N THR A 170 0.22 -1.05 -6.68
CA THR A 170 0.82 0.17 -6.13
C THR A 170 1.14 1.20 -7.21
N LEU A 171 0.68 0.99 -8.45
CA LEU A 171 0.93 1.88 -9.59
C LEU A 171 2.44 2.15 -9.81
N GLY A 172 3.28 1.16 -9.50
CA GLY A 172 4.73 1.25 -9.64
C GLY A 172 5.48 1.89 -8.48
N TRP A 173 4.80 2.41 -7.44
CA TRP A 173 5.45 2.99 -6.26
C TRP A 173 6.34 2.01 -5.49
N THR A 174 6.15 0.70 -5.70
CA THR A 174 6.93 -0.36 -5.05
C THR A 174 7.88 -1.10 -5.98
N ASN A 175 8.12 -0.60 -7.20
CA ASN A 175 9.05 -1.21 -8.14
C ASN A 175 10.46 -1.41 -7.54
N TRP A 176 10.90 -0.48 -6.68
CA TRP A 176 12.20 -0.54 -5.99
C TRP A 176 12.31 -1.66 -4.93
N ILE A 177 11.19 -2.24 -4.47
CA ILE A 177 11.13 -3.39 -3.55
C ILE A 177 10.58 -4.66 -4.20
N GLY A 178 10.57 -4.72 -5.54
CA GLY A 178 10.14 -5.90 -6.30
C GLY A 178 8.80 -5.78 -7.00
N GLY A 179 8.10 -4.65 -6.88
CA GLY A 179 6.85 -4.37 -7.58
C GLY A 179 5.67 -5.20 -7.10
N ASP A 180 4.58 -5.18 -7.88
CA ASP A 180 3.34 -5.86 -7.53
C ASP A 180 3.41 -7.35 -7.92
N PRO A 181 3.31 -8.31 -6.98
CA PRO A 181 3.35 -9.74 -7.29
C PRO A 181 2.05 -10.23 -7.94
N LEU A 182 2.14 -11.33 -8.69
CA LEU A 182 0.97 -12.13 -9.06
C LEU A 182 0.37 -12.76 -7.80
N LEU A 183 -0.95 -12.65 -7.63
CA LEU A 183 -1.63 -13.10 -6.41
C LEU A 183 -2.46 -14.36 -6.65
N ASN A 184 -2.49 -15.28 -5.68
CA ASN A 184 -3.39 -16.45 -5.70
C ASN A 184 -4.88 -16.06 -5.89
N THR A 185 -5.25 -14.85 -5.46
CA THR A 185 -6.61 -14.29 -5.50
C THR A 185 -7.07 -13.87 -6.89
N PHE A 186 -6.15 -13.65 -7.82
CA PHE A 186 -6.44 -13.21 -9.19
C PHE A 186 -5.96 -14.20 -10.25
N VAL A 187 -4.85 -14.92 -10.01
CA VAL A 187 -4.21 -15.78 -11.02
C VAL A 187 -5.14 -16.89 -11.54
N GLN A 188 -6.20 -17.23 -10.81
CA GLN A 188 -7.18 -18.26 -11.19
C GLN A 188 -8.43 -17.72 -11.90
N TRP A 189 -8.59 -16.40 -12.02
CA TRP A 189 -9.74 -15.81 -12.70
C TRP A 189 -9.78 -16.23 -14.18
N PRO A 190 -10.97 -16.44 -14.75
CA PRO A 190 -11.15 -16.86 -16.14
C PRO A 190 -10.68 -15.81 -17.14
#